data_AF-A0A161M3A6-F1
#
_entry.id   AF-A0A161M3A6-F1
#
_cell.length_a   1.000
_cell.length_b   1.000
_cell.length_c   1.000
_cell.angle_alpha   90.00
_cell.angle_beta   90.00
_cell.angle_gamma   90.00
#
_symmetry.space_group_name_H-M   'P 1'
#
loop_
_entity.id
_entity.type
_entity.pdbx_description
1 polymer ?
#
loop_
_entity_poly.entity_id
_entity_poly.type
_entity_poly.pdbx_seq_one_letter_code
_entity_poly.pdbx_strand_id
1 'polypeptide(L)' 'AKARGGGFELEMHYPHWKRIHCTFDKQQNLLDSLSKLMEACNDVSLSSEKWLSKLDSSNWMTHLKDSLNSACLVAQF' A
#
# COMPACT_ATOMS: atom_id res chain seq x y z
N ALA A 1 -15.23 7.84 4.80
CA ALA A 1 -16.00 6.79 5.48
C ALA A 1 -16.94 7.36 6.54
N LYS A 2 -16.43 8.02 7.60
CA LYS A 2 -17.26 8.61 8.68
C LYS A 2 -18.42 9.49 8.22
N ALA A 3 -18.18 10.40 7.28
CA ALA A 3 -19.23 11.29 6.75
C ALA A 3 -20.31 10.58 5.90
N ARG A 4 -20.15 9.28 5.58
CA ARG A 4 -21.10 8.47 4.81
C ARG A 4 -21.65 7.30 5.64
N GLY A 5 -21.59 7.38 6.96
CA GLY A 5 -22.04 6.32 7.87
C GLY A 5 -21.11 5.11 8.01
N GLY A 6 -19.94 5.12 7.36
CA GLY A 6 -18.89 4.11 7.59
C GLY A 6 -17.93 4.50 8.72
N GLY A 7 -16.89 3.70 8.98
CA GLY A 7 -15.91 4.04 10.01
C GLY A 7 -15.14 2.82 10.51
N PHE A 8 -14.71 2.92 11.75
CA PHE A 8 -14.08 1.86 12.53
C PHE A 8 -14.61 1.93 13.96
N GLU A 9 -14.42 0.85 14.71
CA GLU A 9 -14.83 0.68 16.09
C GLU A 9 -14.20 1.74 17.00
N LEU A 10 -15.01 2.39 17.85
CA LEU A 10 -14.54 3.37 18.82
C LEU A 10 -14.14 2.68 20.12
N GLU A 11 -12.99 3.06 20.67
CA GLU A 11 -12.45 2.47 21.90
C GLU A 11 -13.41 2.54 23.10
N MET A 12 -14.20 3.62 23.20
CA MET A 12 -15.23 3.77 24.24
C MET A 12 -16.29 2.65 24.24
N HIS A 13 -16.54 2.01 23.09
CA HIS A 13 -17.48 0.89 22.96
C HIS A 13 -16.78 -0.47 23.02
N TYR A 14 -15.43 -0.51 22.93
CA TYR A 14 -14.62 -1.72 22.90
C TYR A 14 -13.36 -1.56 23.77
N PRO A 15 -13.52 -1.39 25.11
CA PRO A 15 -12.42 -0.99 26.01
C PRO A 15 -11.30 -2.03 26.16
N HIS A 16 -11.54 -3.28 25.73
CA HIS A 16 -10.54 -4.36 25.76
C HIS A 16 -9.90 -4.63 24.39
N TRP A 17 -10.26 -3.87 23.35
CA TRP A 17 -9.75 -4.08 22.00
C TRP A 17 -8.67 -3.07 21.69
N LYS A 18 -7.53 -3.56 21.19
CA LYS A 18 -6.46 -2.71 20.64
C LYS A 18 -6.63 -2.60 19.13
N ARG A 19 -6.97 -1.42 18.65
CA ARG A 19 -7.07 -1.16 17.20
C ARG A 19 -5.71 -0.83 16.62
N ILE A 20 -5.34 -1.53 15.55
CA ILE A 20 -4.13 -1.28 14.78
C ILE A 20 -4.56 -0.84 13.38
N HIS A 21 -4.04 0.31 12.93
CA HIS A 21 -4.32 0.80 11.60
C HIS A 21 -3.19 0.42 10.65
N CYS A 22 -3.43 -0.57 9.79
CA CYS A 22 -2.55 -0.89 8.68
C CYS A 22 -2.91 0.01 7.50
N THR A 23 -1.99 0.88 7.10
CA THR A 23 -2.20 1.82 5.99
C THR A 23 -2.04 1.09 4.68
N PHE A 24 -3.16 0.59 4.15
CA PHE A 24 -3.25 0.13 2.76
C PHE A 24 -3.76 1.27 1.90
N ASP A 25 -3.14 1.43 0.74
CA ASP A 25 -3.64 2.38 -0.24
C ASP A 25 -4.93 1.87 -0.89
N LYS A 26 -5.70 2.78 -1.50
CA LYS A 26 -6.93 2.41 -2.19
C LYS A 26 -6.60 1.57 -3.42
N GLN A 27 -7.53 0.69 -3.80
CA GLN A 27 -7.41 -0.15 -4.99
C GLN A 27 -7.00 0.63 -6.24
N GLN A 28 -7.58 1.81 -6.48
CA GLN A 28 -7.22 2.62 -7.64
C GLN A 28 -5.73 3.01 -7.65
N ASN A 29 -5.20 3.42 -6.51
CA ASN A 29 -3.80 3.81 -6.39
C ASN A 29 -2.85 2.61 -6.61
N LEU A 30 -3.25 1.42 -6.14
CA LEU A 30 -2.52 0.17 -6.40
C LEU A 30 -2.52 -0.22 -7.88
N LEU A 31 -3.66 -0.07 -8.57
CA LEU A 31 -3.75 -0.33 -10.00
C LEU A 31 -2.92 0.66 -10.81
N ASP A 32 -2.95 1.94 -10.45
CA ASP A 32 -2.12 2.98 -11.10
C ASP A 32 -0.62 2.71 -10.88
N SER A 33 -0.25 2.30 -9.67
CA SER A 33 1.12 1.88 -9.34
C SER A 33 1.58 0.68 -10.17
N LEU A 34 0.74 -0.35 -10.27
CA LEU A 34 1.01 -1.54 -11.08
C LEU A 34 1.14 -1.20 -12.57
N SER A 35 0.28 -0.32 -13.09
CA SER A 35 0.36 0.12 -14.49
C SER A 35 1.70 0.78 -14.80
N LYS A 36 2.17 1.70 -13.94
CA LYS A 36 3.48 2.35 -14.08
C LYS A 36 4.64 1.36 -14.03
N LEU A 37 4.56 0.36 -13.15
CA LEU A 37 5.55 -0.72 -13.11
C LEU A 37 5.56 -1.50 -14.43
N MET A 38 4.38 -1.88 -14.93
CA MET A 38 4.27 -2.61 -16.19
C MET A 38 4.84 -1.82 -17.36
N GLU A 39 4.59 -0.51 -17.44
CA GLU A 39 5.19 0.37 -18.43
C GLU A 39 6.72 0.39 -18.35
N ALA A 40 7.28 0.46 -17.13
CA ALA A 40 8.73 0.42 -16.92
C ALA A 40 9.33 -0.94 -17.35
N CYS A 41 8.67 -2.06 -17.03
CA CYS A 41 9.12 -3.40 -17.37
C CYS A 41 9.07 -3.71 -18.87
N ASN A 42 8.11 -3.13 -19.61
CA ASN A 42 7.96 -3.37 -21.05
C ASN A 42 8.85 -2.47 -21.91
N ASP A 43 9.42 -1.40 -21.35
CA ASP A 43 10.29 -0.48 -22.07
C ASP A 43 11.74 -0.99 -22.09
N VAL A 44 12.03 -1.88 -23.05
CA VAL A 44 13.35 -2.50 -23.25
C VAL A 44 14.43 -1.52 -23.71
N SER A 45 14.08 -0.27 -24.01
CA SER A 45 15.02 0.75 -24.46
C SER A 45 15.71 1.47 -23.29
N LEU A 46 15.24 1.27 -22.06
CA LEU A 46 15.74 1.95 -20.88
C LEU A 46 17.12 1.43 -20.46
N SER A 47 18.00 2.36 -20.09
CA SER A 47 19.15 2.02 -19.27
C SER A 47 18.69 1.58 -17.88
N SER A 48 19.53 0.81 -17.18
CA SER A 48 19.22 0.33 -15.83
C SER A 48 18.89 1.48 -14.86
N GLU A 49 19.60 2.61 -14.92
CA GLU A 49 19.34 3.78 -14.08
C GLU A 49 17.97 4.42 -14.34
N LYS A 50 17.58 4.53 -15.61
CA LYS A 50 16.27 5.07 -15.99
C LYS A 50 15.14 4.12 -15.62
N TRP A 51 15.38 2.81 -15.76
CA TRP A 51 14.43 1.79 -15.32
C TRP A 51 14.22 1.84 -13.81
N LEU A 52 15.30 1.92 -13.02
CA LEU A 52 15.23 2.08 -11.57
C LEU A 52 14.48 3.35 -11.16
N SER A 53 14.73 4.47 -11.84
CA SER A 53 13.98 5.72 -11.59
C SER A 53 12.48 5.57 -11.86
N LYS A 54 12.08 4.87 -12.94
CA LYS A 54 10.67 4.58 -13.21
C LYS A 54 10.08 3.62 -12.17
N LEU A 55 10.82 2.57 -11.77
CA LEU A 55 10.42 1.64 -10.72
C LEU A 55 10.13 2.39 -9.41
N ASP A 56 11.03 3.26 -8.96
CA ASP A 56 10.84 4.05 -7.74
C ASP A 56 9.60 4.96 -7.85
N SER A 57 9.42 5.61 -9.01
CA SER A 57 8.26 6.47 -9.26
C SER A 57 6.91 5.73 -9.30
N SER A 58 6.93 4.42 -9.53
CA SER A 58 5.72 3.59 -9.52
C SER A 58 5.16 3.40 -8.11
N ASN A 59 5.99 3.54 -7.07
CA ASN A 59 5.67 3.20 -5.66
C ASN A 59 5.29 1.73 -5.42
N TRP A 60 5.42 0.84 -6.40
CA TRP A 60 4.98 -0.55 -6.26
C TRP A 60 5.70 -1.28 -5.12
N MET A 61 7.02 -1.10 -5.04
CA MET A 61 7.82 -1.70 -3.98
C MET A 61 7.48 -1.17 -2.58
N THR A 62 7.07 0.10 -2.49
CA THR A 62 6.59 0.70 -1.24
C THR A 62 5.30 0.04 -0.79
N HIS A 63 4.32 -0.13 -1.68
CA HIS A 63 3.06 -0.81 -1.36
C HIS A 63 3.27 -2.27 -0.93
N LEU A 64 4.19 -2.99 -1.57
CA LEU A 64 4.55 -4.35 -1.16
C LEU A 64 5.18 -4.37 0.23
N LYS A 65 6.15 -3.48 0.49
CA LYS A 65 6.80 -3.36 1.79
C LYS A 65 5.79 -3.06 2.90
N ASP A 66 4.90 -2.10 2.69
CA ASP A 66 3.89 -1.72 3.69
C ASP A 66 2.88 -2.84 3.96
N SER A 67 2.52 -3.59 2.92
CA SER A 67 1.67 -4.78 3.04
C SER A 67 2.33 -5.88 3.86
N LEU A 68 3.60 -6.17 3.60
CA LEU A 68 4.36 -7.17 4.34
C LEU A 68 4.61 -6.75 5.80
N ASN A 69 4.91 -5.46 6.03
CA ASN A 69 5.03 -4.91 7.39
C ASN A 69 3.73 -5.04 8.17
N SER A 70 2.59 -4.78 7.51
CA SER A 70 1.26 -4.92 8.12
C SER A 70 0.95 -6.38 8.47
N ALA A 71 1.29 -7.32 7.58
CA ALA A 71 1.14 -8.75 7.85
C ALA A 71 2.06 -9.21 9.00
N CYS A 72 3.31 -8.72 9.03
CA CYS A 72 4.26 -9.02 10.10
C CYS A 72 3.78 -8.47 11.44
N LEU A 73 3.24 -7.26 11.45
CA LEU A 73 2.66 -6.65 12.63
C LEU A 73 1.54 -7.52 13.20
N VAL A 74 0.63 -8.01 12.36
CA VAL A 74 -0.44 -8.94 12.79
C VAL A 74 0.11 -10.24 13.34
N ALA A 75 1.14 -10.82 12.71
CA ALA A 75 1.74 -12.07 13.15
C ALA A 75 2.52 -11.97 14.47
N GLN A 76 2.86 -10.76 14.92
CA GLN A 76 3.59 -10.50 16.16
C GLN A 76 2.68 -10.29 17.39
N PHE A 77 1.36 -10.19 17.20
CA PHE A 77 0.37 -10.16 18.28
C PHE A 77 -0.15 -11.55 18.59
#